data_AF-A0A9Q0LWG9-F1
#
_entry.id   AF-A0A9Q0LWG9-F1
#
_cell.length_a   1.000
_cell.length_b   1.000
_cell.length_c   1.000
_cell.angle_alpha   90.00
_cell.angle_beta   90.00
_cell.angle_gamma   90.00
#
_symmetry.space_group_name_H-M   'P 1'
#
loop_
_entity.id
_entity.type
_entity.pdbx_description
1 polymer ?
#
loop_
_entity_poly.entity_id
_entity_poly.type
_entity_poly.pdbx_seq_one_letter_code
_entity_poly.pdbx_strand_id
1 'polypeptide(L)'
;MVDNFQIGDPVYWNSNSGKVSFVGETKFAPGIWIGITLDQSVGEHNGTYFGVKYFEYELLTENENLDDQIESLEELIKKLQEEKKEMNEKNNNLEEKMNSSEKEKVFLANLKLRDEIFSLQNQFDEMEYSLQEKQKEENIVVTEIEEVTDSLQSRNKTILNQKIDEMNKEIAELTFNFNNKKKLEKKLKNAQ
;
A
#
# COMPACT_ATOMS: atom_id res chain seq x y z
N MET A 1 -7.27 -12.25 22.34
CA MET A 1 -7.81 -11.01 22.90
C MET A 1 -7.29 -9.91 22.00
N VAL A 2 -8.16 -9.20 21.30
CA VAL A 2 -7.76 -7.98 20.57
C VAL A 2 -7.66 -6.93 21.65
N ASP A 3 -6.46 -6.40 21.89
CA ASP A 3 -6.28 -5.34 22.88
C ASP A 3 -7.16 -4.15 22.47
N ASN A 4 -8.00 -3.68 23.40
CA ASN A 4 -8.88 -2.53 23.18
C ASN A 4 -8.02 -1.26 23.20
N PHE A 5 -7.46 -0.90 22.05
CA PHE A 5 -6.71 0.34 21.91
C PHE A 5 -7.60 1.54 22.24
N GLN A 6 -7.09 2.43 23.08
CA GLN A 6 -7.70 3.69 23.44
C GLN A 6 -6.88 4.85 22.87
N ILE A 7 -7.56 5.96 22.56
CA ILE A 7 -6.87 7.19 22.18
C ILE A 7 -5.92 7.60 23.31
N GLY A 8 -4.67 7.87 22.95
CA GLY A 8 -3.58 8.20 23.86
C GLY A 8 -2.66 7.02 24.20
N ASP A 9 -3.06 5.78 23.89
CA ASP A 9 -2.23 4.61 24.19
C ASP A 9 -0.88 4.69 23.47
N PRO A 10 0.24 4.40 24.16
CA PRO A 10 1.56 4.36 23.54
C PRO A 10 1.64 3.15 22.61
N VAL A 11 2.10 3.36 21.38
CA VAL A 11 2.22 2.33 20.36
C VAL A 11 3.57 2.42 19.65
N TYR A 12 3.98 1.30 19.06
CA TYR A 12 5.20 1.21 18.28
C TYR A 12 4.86 0.63 16.90
N TRP A 13 5.17 1.39 15.84
CA TRP A 13 4.84 1.04 14.47
C TRP A 13 6.03 1.28 13.55
N ASN A 14 6.43 0.25 12.79
CA ASN A 14 7.57 0.31 11.85
C ASN A 14 8.82 0.98 12.43
N SER A 15 9.26 0.55 13.61
CA SER A 15 10.43 1.09 14.31
C SER A 15 10.30 2.54 14.81
N ASN A 16 9.09 3.10 14.83
CA ASN A 16 8.80 4.42 15.35
C ASN A 16 7.82 4.35 16.53
N SER A 17 8.08 5.15 17.56
CA SER A 17 7.14 5.33 18.67
C SER A 17 6.07 6.37 18.32
N GLY A 18 4.91 6.22 18.93
CA GLY A 18 3.81 7.15 18.77
C GLY A 18 2.67 6.87 19.75
N LYS A 19 1.55 7.52 19.50
CA LYS A 19 0.31 7.37 20.28
C LYS A 19 -0.87 7.12 19.36
N VAL A 20 -1.85 6.36 19.85
CA VAL A 20 -3.14 6.21 19.19
C VAL A 20 -3.86 7.55 19.20
N SER A 21 -4.25 8.02 18.01
CA SER A 21 -4.95 9.30 17.83
C SER A 21 -6.35 9.13 17.22
N PHE A 22 -6.66 7.94 16.72
CA PHE A 22 -7.96 7.60 16.17
C PHE A 22 -8.25 6.11 16.37
N VAL A 23 -9.47 5.77 16.76
CA VAL A 23 -10.00 4.40 16.75
C VAL A 23 -11.43 4.47 16.24
N GLY A 24 -11.70 3.92 15.06
CA GLY A 24 -13.05 3.97 14.49
C GLY A 24 -13.15 3.47 13.06
N GLU A 25 -14.37 3.48 12.54
CA GLU A 25 -14.64 3.18 11.13
C GLU A 25 -14.15 4.30 10.22
N THR A 26 -13.78 3.95 8.99
CA THR A 26 -13.33 4.92 7.98
C THR A 26 -14.21 4.88 6.75
N LYS A 27 -14.14 5.94 5.93
CA LYS A 27 -14.88 5.99 4.66
C LYS A 27 -14.20 5.25 3.52
N PHE A 28 -12.92 4.91 3.67
CA PHE A 28 -12.12 4.31 2.60
C PHE A 28 -12.04 2.78 2.71
N ALA A 29 -12.26 2.20 3.88
CA ALA A 29 -12.25 0.74 4.06
C ALA A 29 -13.13 0.29 5.23
N PRO A 30 -13.79 -0.89 5.12
CA PRO A 30 -14.59 -1.45 6.20
C PRO A 30 -13.72 -1.87 7.40
N GLY A 31 -14.35 -1.95 8.59
CA GLY A 31 -13.70 -2.35 9.84
C GLY A 31 -13.19 -1.19 10.68
N ILE A 32 -12.61 -1.51 11.85
CA ILE A 32 -12.04 -0.53 12.78
C ILE A 32 -10.59 -0.26 12.40
N TRP A 33 -10.26 1.02 12.23
CA TRP A 33 -8.93 1.52 11.94
C TRP A 33 -8.35 2.25 13.14
N ILE A 34 -7.04 2.14 13.30
CA ILE A 34 -6.27 2.82 14.33
C ILE A 34 -5.35 3.83 13.64
N GLY A 35 -5.60 5.11 13.88
CA GLY A 35 -4.69 6.17 13.46
C GLY A 35 -3.63 6.41 14.54
N ILE A 36 -2.37 6.53 14.12
CA ILE A 36 -1.23 6.71 15.01
C ILE A 36 -0.57 8.06 14.70
N THR A 37 -0.40 8.90 15.72
CA THR A 37 0.52 10.04 15.64
C THR A 37 1.90 9.55 16.07
N LEU A 38 2.85 9.57 15.14
CA LEU A 38 4.25 9.21 15.43
C LEU A 38 4.97 10.39 16.10
N ASP A 39 5.90 10.08 17.00
CA ASP A 39 6.69 11.10 17.70
C ASP A 39 7.63 11.85 16.74
N GLN A 40 8.04 11.19 15.65
CA GLN A 40 8.82 11.79 14.57
C GLN A 40 7.95 12.01 13.32
N SER A 41 8.25 13.06 12.56
CA SER A 41 7.55 13.42 11.32
C SER A 41 7.92 12.51 10.13
N VAL A 42 7.73 11.20 10.29
CA VAL A 42 8.00 10.17 9.28
C VAL A 42 6.73 9.47 8.77
N GLY A 43 5.55 9.92 9.23
CA GLY A 43 4.27 9.37 8.81
C GLY A 43 3.87 9.79 7.39
N GLU A 44 3.08 8.95 6.70
CA GLU A 44 2.64 9.18 5.31
C GLU A 44 1.44 10.12 5.21
N HIS A 45 0.71 10.33 6.32
CA HIS A 45 -0.56 11.05 6.34
C HIS A 45 -0.64 11.99 7.54
N ASN A 46 -1.29 13.14 7.36
CA ASN A 46 -1.46 14.20 8.36
C ASN A 46 -2.79 14.09 9.13
N GLY A 47 -3.34 12.88 9.27
CA GLY A 47 -4.65 12.63 9.87
C GLY A 47 -5.85 12.92 8.94
N THR A 48 -5.61 13.33 7.69
CA THR A 48 -6.62 13.45 6.63
C THR A 48 -6.34 12.46 5.51
N TYR A 49 -7.38 11.76 5.03
CA TYR A 49 -7.26 10.83 3.92
C TYR A 49 -8.45 10.99 2.96
N PHE A 50 -8.18 11.16 1.66
CA PHE A 50 -9.17 11.51 0.63
C PHE A 50 -10.09 12.69 1.01
N GLY A 51 -9.52 13.76 1.59
CA GLY A 51 -10.26 14.96 1.98
C GLY A 51 -11.12 14.82 3.25
N VAL A 52 -11.09 13.66 3.92
CA VAL A 52 -11.81 13.40 5.18
C VAL A 52 -10.80 13.43 6.33
N LYS A 53 -11.01 14.33 7.30
CA LYS A 53 -10.17 14.45 8.50
C LYS A 53 -10.64 13.44 9.56
N TYR A 54 -9.73 12.59 10.02
CA TYR A 54 -9.98 11.56 11.05
C TYR A 54 -9.43 11.98 12.42
N PHE A 55 -8.25 12.62 12.45
CA PHE A 55 -7.68 13.20 13.67
C PHE A 55 -6.77 14.39 13.34
N GLU A 56 -6.45 15.18 14.36
CA GLU A 56 -5.50 16.29 14.31
C GLU A 56 -4.29 15.91 15.16
N TYR A 57 -3.09 16.30 14.73
CA TYR A 57 -1.90 16.16 15.56
C TYR A 57 -1.41 17.55 15.98
N GLU A 58 -1.17 17.70 17.28
CA GLU A 58 -0.60 18.93 17.84
C GLU A 58 0.91 18.74 17.94
N LEU A 59 1.67 19.55 17.20
CA LEU A 59 3.12 19.61 17.31
C LEU A 59 3.47 20.19 18.68
N LEU A 60 4.00 19.38 19.59
CA LEU A 60 4.61 19.86 20.82
C LEU A 60 5.97 20.51 20.47
N THR A 61 5.97 21.79 20.12
CA THR A 61 7.20 22.53 19.86
C THR A 61 7.76 23.11 21.16
N GLU A 62 8.71 22.43 21.79
CA GLU A 62 9.71 23.06 22.66
C GLU A 62 10.84 23.59 21.77
N ASN A 63 10.63 24.73 21.11
CA ASN A 63 11.69 25.39 20.34
C ASN A 63 11.92 26.79 20.94
N GLU A 64 13.01 26.96 21.69
CA GLU A 64 13.43 28.22 22.34
C GLU A 64 13.79 29.36 21.36
N ASN A 65 13.51 29.20 20.05
CA ASN A 65 13.85 30.15 19.00
C ASN A 65 12.63 30.54 18.14
N LEU A 66 11.42 30.36 18.69
CA LEU A 66 10.17 30.54 17.97
C LEU A 66 9.90 32.01 17.65
N ASP A 67 10.28 32.93 18.54
CA ASP A 67 9.99 34.36 18.36
C ASP A 67 10.75 34.95 17.16
N ASP A 68 12.04 34.62 17.00
CA ASP A 68 12.84 35.05 15.84
C ASP A 68 12.31 34.44 14.52
N GLN A 69 11.80 33.20 14.57
CA GLN A 69 11.16 32.55 13.42
C GLN A 69 9.81 33.16 13.09
N ILE A 70 9.02 33.51 14.10
CA ILE A 70 7.74 34.22 13.95
C ILE A 70 7.98 35.59 13.32
N GLU A 71 8.96 36.36 13.79
CA GLU A 71 9.27 37.68 13.22
C GLU A 71 9.70 37.57 11.75
N SER A 72 10.52 36.58 11.41
CA SER A 72 10.90 36.30 10.02
C SER A 72 9.70 35.89 9.14
N LEU A 73 8.78 35.09 9.68
CA LEU A 73 7.56 34.69 8.98
C LEU A 73 6.59 35.85 8.79
N GLU A 74 6.45 36.74 9.78
CA GLU A 74 5.63 37.94 9.69
C GLU A 74 6.14 38.89 8.60
N GLU A 75 7.45 39.07 8.49
CA GLU A 75 8.06 39.86 7.42
C GLU A 75 7.80 39.25 6.04
N LEU A 76 7.84 37.92 5.93
CA LEU A 76 7.56 37.20 4.69
C LEU A 76 6.08 37.30 4.29
N ILE A 77 5.15 37.16 5.26
CA ILE A 77 3.71 37.32 5.04
C ILE A 77 3.42 38.72 4.50
N LYS A 78 4.07 39.75 5.06
CA LYS A 78 3.91 41.13 4.58
C LYS A 78 4.36 41.30 3.13
N LYS A 79 5.54 40.77 2.76
CA LYS A 79 6.03 40.80 1.37
C LYS A 79 5.07 40.10 0.41
N LEU A 80 4.55 38.93 0.79
CA LEU A 80 3.59 38.18 -0.03
C LEU A 80 2.26 38.93 -0.20
N GLN A 81 1.80 39.65 0.82
CA GLN A 81 0.59 40.46 0.73
C GLN A 81 0.78 41.66 -0.23
N GLU A 82 1.94 42.29 -0.20
CA GLU A 82 2.30 43.38 -1.12
C GLU A 82 2.40 42.87 -2.57
N GLU A 83 3.09 41.76 -2.82
CA GLU A 83 3.17 41.13 -4.14
C GLU A 83 1.78 40.71 -4.67
N LYS A 84 0.93 40.13 -3.82
CA LYS A 84 -0.44 39.77 -4.18
C LYS A 84 -1.27 41.00 -4.56
N LYS A 85 -1.08 42.12 -3.85
CA LYS A 85 -1.75 43.39 -4.16
C LYS A 85 -1.31 43.92 -5.52
N GLU A 86 0.00 43.95 -5.79
CA GLU A 86 0.51 44.36 -7.10
C GLU A 86 0.01 43.47 -8.24
N MET A 87 -0.06 42.16 -8.01
CA MET A 87 -0.59 41.21 -8.98
C MET A 87 -2.07 41.46 -9.28
N ASN A 88 -2.88 41.72 -8.25
CA ASN A 88 -4.29 42.06 -8.42
C ASN A 88 -4.49 43.36 -9.20
N GLU A 89 -3.68 44.38 -8.91
CA GLU A 89 -3.73 45.65 -9.65
C GLU A 89 -3.29 45.48 -11.12
N LYS A 90 -2.26 44.65 -11.39
CA LYS A 90 -1.87 44.28 -12.75
C LYS A 90 -3.00 43.55 -13.48
N ASN A 91 -3.68 42.62 -12.81
CA ASN A 91 -4.80 41.88 -13.40
C ASN A 91 -5.99 42.80 -13.73
N ASN A 92 -6.39 43.67 -12.81
CA ASN A 92 -7.48 44.63 -13.06
C ASN A 92 -7.16 45.55 -14.25
N ASN A 93 -5.91 46.04 -14.35
CA ASN A 93 -5.48 46.86 -15.47
C ASN A 93 -5.42 46.09 -16.81
N LEU A 94 -5.13 44.79 -16.78
CA LEU A 94 -5.19 43.93 -17.96
C LEU A 94 -6.65 43.69 -18.39
N GLU A 95 -7.54 43.49 -17.43
CA GLU A 95 -8.98 43.38 -17.68
C GLU A 95 -9.56 44.67 -18.29
N GLU A 96 -9.11 45.84 -17.86
CA GLU A 96 -9.53 47.12 -18.45
C GLU A 96 -8.97 47.36 -19.87
N LYS A 97 -7.80 46.80 -20.18
CA LYS A 97 -7.15 46.93 -21.50
C LYS A 97 -7.69 45.98 -22.57
N MET A 98 -8.37 44.90 -22.20
CA MET A 98 -9.04 43.99 -23.15
C MET A 98 -10.39 44.55 -23.60
N ASN A 99 -10.64 44.61 -24.91
CA ASN A 99 -11.92 45.09 -25.44
C ASN A 99 -13.05 44.06 -25.20
N SER A 100 -14.31 44.52 -25.18
CA SER A 100 -15.48 43.67 -24.89
C SER A 100 -15.59 42.43 -25.79
N SER A 101 -15.10 42.51 -27.04
CA SER A 101 -15.13 41.40 -28.00
C SER A 101 -14.09 40.32 -27.69
N GLU A 102 -12.91 40.71 -27.22
CA GLU A 102 -11.86 39.79 -26.79
C GLU A 102 -12.24 39.06 -25.51
N LYS A 103 -12.87 39.75 -24.55
CA LYS A 103 -13.40 39.13 -23.31
C LYS A 103 -14.37 38.00 -23.61
N GLU A 104 -15.28 38.20 -24.56
CA GLU A 104 -16.27 37.18 -24.92
C GLU A 104 -15.64 35.98 -25.64
N LYS A 105 -14.64 36.20 -26.51
CA LYS A 105 -13.89 35.11 -27.15
C LYS A 105 -13.15 34.24 -26.14
N VAL A 106 -12.48 34.86 -25.17
CA VAL A 106 -11.77 34.15 -24.10
C VAL A 106 -12.75 33.37 -23.22
N PHE A 107 -13.88 33.99 -22.87
CA PHE A 107 -14.94 33.32 -22.09
C PHE A 107 -15.48 32.08 -22.80
N LEU A 108 -15.81 32.18 -24.10
CA LEU A 108 -16.31 31.06 -24.89
C LEU A 108 -15.27 29.95 -25.08
N ALA A 109 -14.00 30.32 -25.25
CA ALA A 109 -12.90 29.35 -25.31
C ALA A 109 -12.76 28.57 -24.00
N ASN A 110 -12.81 29.27 -22.86
CA ASN A 110 -12.76 28.65 -21.53
C ASN A 110 -13.95 27.72 -21.27
N LEU A 111 -15.14 28.08 -21.75
CA LEU A 111 -16.33 27.23 -21.61
C LEU A 111 -16.15 25.92 -22.39
N LYS A 112 -15.69 26.00 -23.64
CA LYS A 112 -15.41 24.80 -24.46
C LYS A 112 -14.35 23.91 -23.84
N LEU A 113 -13.26 24.49 -23.32
CA LEU A 113 -12.21 23.74 -22.64
C LEU A 113 -12.75 23.05 -21.38
N ARG A 114 -13.63 23.71 -20.63
CA ARG A 114 -14.27 23.09 -19.46
C ARG A 114 -15.12 21.88 -19.87
N ASP A 115 -15.91 22.00 -20.93
CA ASP A 115 -16.75 20.90 -21.42
C ASP A 115 -15.88 19.72 -21.92
N GLU A 116 -14.77 20.02 -22.58
CA GLU A 116 -13.80 19.01 -23.04
C GLU A 116 -13.11 18.30 -21.87
N ILE A 117 -12.67 19.05 -20.84
CA ILE A 117 -12.12 18.48 -19.61
C ILE A 117 -13.14 17.55 -18.95
N PHE A 118 -14.40 17.98 -18.86
CA PHE A 118 -15.46 17.16 -18.28
C PHE A 118 -15.69 15.87 -19.08
N SER A 119 -15.69 15.95 -20.41
CA SER A 119 -15.80 14.77 -21.26
C SER A 119 -14.63 13.80 -21.09
N LEU A 120 -13.40 14.32 -20.97
CA LEU A 120 -12.21 13.50 -20.76
C LEU A 120 -12.20 12.85 -19.39
N GLN A 121 -12.67 13.55 -18.35
CA GLN A 121 -12.82 12.99 -17.01
C GLN A 121 -13.79 11.80 -17.01
N ASN A 122 -14.96 11.93 -17.65
CA ASN A 122 -15.89 10.82 -17.75
C ASN A 122 -15.29 9.61 -18.48
N GLN A 123 -14.55 9.84 -19.58
CA GLN A 123 -13.86 8.76 -20.29
C GLN A 123 -12.78 8.09 -19.43
N PHE A 124 -12.07 8.88 -18.61
CA PHE A 124 -11.08 8.35 -17.68
C PHE A 124 -11.73 7.47 -16.62
N ASP A 125 -12.84 7.91 -16.04
CA ASP A 125 -13.60 7.16 -15.02
C ASP A 125 -14.12 5.83 -15.59
N GLU A 126 -14.64 5.83 -16.82
CA GLU A 126 -15.08 4.60 -17.52
C GLU A 126 -13.90 3.64 -17.76
N MET A 127 -12.74 4.17 -18.16
CA MET A 127 -11.55 3.36 -18.39
C MET A 127 -11.00 2.78 -17.08
N GLU A 128 -10.99 3.56 -16.00
CA GLU A 128 -10.58 3.10 -14.67
C GLU A 128 -11.48 1.98 -14.17
N TYR A 129 -12.79 2.10 -14.34
CA TYR A 129 -13.74 1.04 -14.01
C TYR A 129 -13.47 -0.25 -14.81
N SER A 130 -13.27 -0.13 -16.12
CA SER A 130 -12.95 -1.30 -16.96
C SER A 130 -11.63 -1.97 -16.56
N LEU A 131 -10.63 -1.19 -16.13
CA LEU A 131 -9.35 -1.73 -15.69
C LEU A 131 -9.50 -2.53 -14.38
N GLN A 132 -10.29 -2.01 -13.44
CA GLN A 132 -10.57 -2.71 -12.17
C GLN A 132 -11.29 -4.05 -12.40
N GLU A 133 -12.27 -4.10 -13.30
CA GLU A 133 -12.95 -5.36 -13.64
C GLU A 133 -11.98 -6.38 -14.25
N LYS A 134 -11.08 -5.94 -15.14
CA LYS A 134 -10.05 -6.82 -15.73
C LYS A 134 -9.07 -7.35 -14.68
N GLN A 135 -8.67 -6.52 -13.71
CA GLN A 135 -7.83 -6.96 -12.61
C GLN A 135 -8.51 -7.99 -11.71
N LYS A 136 -9.84 -7.89 -11.50
CA LYS A 136 -10.60 -8.91 -10.78
C LYS A 136 -10.61 -10.24 -11.54
N GLU A 137 -10.85 -10.21 -12.84
CA GLU A 137 -10.79 -11.41 -13.70
C GLU A 137 -9.39 -12.05 -13.64
N GLU A 138 -8.32 -11.25 -13.74
CA GLU A 138 -6.94 -11.72 -13.65
C GLU A 138 -6.66 -12.39 -12.30
N ASN A 139 -7.08 -11.76 -11.19
CA ASN A 139 -6.87 -12.31 -9.85
C ASN A 139 -7.55 -13.67 -9.66
N ILE A 140 -8.77 -13.85 -10.17
CA ILE A 140 -9.46 -15.14 -10.12
C ILE A 140 -8.64 -16.22 -10.82
N VAL A 141 -8.16 -15.92 -12.03
CA VAL A 141 -7.35 -16.86 -12.82
C VAL A 141 -6.03 -17.19 -12.12
N VAL A 142 -5.37 -16.19 -11.52
CA VAL A 142 -4.14 -16.39 -10.74
C VAL A 142 -4.38 -17.34 -9.57
N THR A 143 -5.46 -17.13 -8.80
CA THR A 143 -5.81 -18.02 -7.68
C THR A 143 -6.08 -19.45 -8.16
N GLU A 144 -6.80 -19.65 -9.26
CA GLU A 144 -7.04 -20.99 -9.82
C GLU A 144 -5.74 -21.69 -10.23
N ILE A 145 -4.79 -20.95 -10.82
CA ILE A 145 -3.48 -21.47 -11.21
C ILE A 145 -2.67 -21.89 -9.97
N GLU A 146 -2.69 -21.08 -8.91
CA GLU A 146 -2.01 -21.37 -7.65
C GLU A 146 -2.55 -22.66 -7.01
N GLU A 147 -3.87 -22.79 -6.90
CA GLU A 147 -4.52 -23.99 -6.34
C GLU A 147 -4.16 -25.27 -7.11
N VAL A 148 -4.19 -25.22 -8.44
CA VAL A 148 -3.80 -26.36 -9.29
C VAL A 148 -2.32 -26.69 -9.11
N THR A 149 -1.47 -25.67 -9.03
CA THR A 149 -0.02 -25.84 -8.85
C THR A 149 0.28 -26.52 -7.51
N ASP A 150 -0.32 -26.06 -6.42
CA ASP A 150 -0.14 -26.63 -5.08
C ASP A 150 -0.65 -28.08 -5.00
N SER A 151 -1.80 -28.35 -5.63
CA SER A 151 -2.37 -29.70 -5.73
C SER A 151 -1.42 -30.65 -6.47
N LEU A 152 -0.88 -30.23 -7.61
CA LEU A 152 0.07 -31.02 -8.40
C LEU A 152 1.39 -31.25 -7.65
N GLN A 153 1.94 -30.22 -6.98
CA GLN A 153 3.15 -30.35 -6.17
C GLN A 153 2.94 -31.35 -5.02
N SER A 154 1.82 -31.26 -4.32
CA SER A 154 1.46 -32.16 -3.23
C SER A 154 1.32 -33.60 -3.71
N ARG A 155 0.63 -33.81 -4.83
CA ARG A 155 0.46 -35.13 -5.44
C ARG A 155 1.79 -35.74 -5.87
N ASN A 156 2.64 -34.97 -6.54
CA ASN A 156 3.96 -35.43 -6.98
C ASN A 156 4.84 -35.81 -5.78
N LYS A 157 4.81 -35.03 -4.71
CA LYS A 157 5.53 -35.35 -3.46
C LYS A 157 5.06 -36.67 -2.85
N THR A 158 3.75 -36.90 -2.81
CA THR A 158 3.18 -38.17 -2.31
C THR A 158 3.62 -39.36 -3.16
N ILE A 159 3.55 -39.25 -4.49
CA ILE A 159 3.97 -40.32 -5.40
C ILE A 159 5.46 -40.63 -5.23
N LEU A 160 6.31 -39.59 -5.13
CA LEU A 160 7.74 -39.77 -4.95
C LEU A 160 8.06 -40.49 -3.63
N ASN A 161 7.40 -40.08 -2.53
CA ASN A 161 7.57 -40.72 -1.22
C ASN A 161 7.14 -42.20 -1.26
N GLN A 162 6.00 -42.51 -1.88
CA GLN A 162 5.56 -43.90 -2.06
C GLN A 162 6.59 -44.73 -2.83
N LYS A 163 7.19 -44.16 -3.90
CA LYS A 163 8.22 -44.86 -4.68
C LYS A 163 9.49 -45.10 -3.87
N ILE A 164 9.90 -44.13 -3.06
CA ILE A 164 11.03 -44.26 -2.15
C ILE A 164 10.78 -45.38 -1.13
N ASP A 165 9.58 -45.45 -0.57
CA ASP A 165 9.21 -46.50 0.40
C ASP A 165 9.22 -47.90 -0.23
N GLU A 166 8.70 -48.04 -1.46
CA GLU A 166 8.78 -49.30 -2.23
C GLU A 166 10.24 -49.73 -2.45
N MET A 167 11.09 -48.81 -2.92
CA MET A 167 12.51 -49.09 -3.14
C MET A 167 13.23 -49.47 -1.84
N ASN A 168 12.94 -48.78 -0.74
CA ASN A 168 13.53 -49.09 0.56
C ASN A 168 13.16 -50.50 1.03
N LYS A 169 11.92 -50.93 0.79
CA LYS A 169 11.49 -52.29 1.10
C LYS A 169 12.23 -53.33 0.26
N GLU A 170 12.38 -53.11 -1.03
CA GLU A 170 13.12 -54.00 -1.93
C GLU A 170 14.60 -54.11 -1.54
N ILE A 171 15.24 -52.98 -1.21
CA ILE A 171 16.62 -52.96 -0.69
C ILE A 171 16.73 -53.76 0.60
N ALA A 172 15.79 -53.65 1.52
CA ALA A 172 15.79 -54.40 2.77
C ALA A 172 15.70 -55.92 2.53
N GLU A 173 14.82 -56.36 1.62
CA GLU A 173 14.68 -57.78 1.23
C GLU A 173 15.96 -58.32 0.58
N LEU A 174 16.55 -57.58 -0.36
CA LEU A 174 17.81 -57.96 -1.00
C LEU A 174 18.96 -58.04 0.01
N THR A 175 19.03 -57.09 0.94
CA THR A 175 20.05 -57.06 2.00
C THR A 175 19.93 -58.27 2.91
N PHE A 176 18.70 -58.64 3.29
CA PHE A 176 18.42 -59.83 4.09
C PHE A 176 18.87 -61.12 3.36
N ASN A 177 18.48 -61.27 2.09
CA ASN A 177 18.85 -62.42 1.27
C ASN A 177 20.36 -62.55 1.08
N PHE A 178 21.05 -61.44 0.81
CA PHE A 178 22.50 -61.39 0.69
C PHE A 178 23.21 -61.85 1.97
N ASN A 179 22.77 -61.34 3.13
CA ASN A 179 23.34 -61.71 4.43
C ASN A 179 23.16 -63.20 4.76
N ASN A 180 21.98 -63.76 4.45
CA ASN A 180 21.71 -65.18 4.62
C ASN A 180 22.64 -66.04 3.74
N LYS A 181 22.78 -65.70 2.45
CA LYS A 181 23.69 -66.40 1.53
C LYS A 181 25.13 -66.38 2.04
N LYS A 182 25.63 -65.22 2.47
CA LYS A 182 26.98 -65.07 3.03
C LYS A 182 27.20 -65.94 4.28
N LYS A 183 26.18 -66.07 5.14
CA LYS A 183 26.22 -66.94 6.32
C LYS A 183 26.28 -68.42 5.96
N LEU A 184 25.55 -68.86 4.93
CA LEU A 184 25.59 -70.21 4.37
C LEU A 184 26.96 -70.54 3.76
N GLU A 185 27.53 -69.64 2.96
CA GLU A 185 28.86 -69.81 2.37
C GLU A 185 29.96 -69.96 3.43
N LYS A 186 29.88 -69.18 4.52
CA LYS A 186 30.82 -69.30 5.64
C LYS A 186 30.71 -70.65 6.37
N LYS A 187 29.48 -71.18 6.53
CA LYS A 187 29.27 -72.52 7.12
C LYS A 187 29.86 -73.62 6.24
N LEU A 188 29.70 -73.53 4.91
CA LEU A 188 30.23 -74.52 3.98
C LEU A 188 31.76 -74.59 4.00
N LYS A 189 32.45 -73.43 4.02
CA LYS A 189 33.91 -73.36 4.11
C LYS A 189 34.49 -73.95 5.40
N ASN A 190 33.73 -73.93 6.49
CA ASN A 190 34.18 -74.46 7.78
C ASN A 190 33.90 -75.97 7.95
N ALA A 191 33.24 -76.61 6.99
CA ALA A 191 32.89 -78.04 7.02
C ALA A 191 33.80 -78.92 6.13
N GLN A 192 34.79 -78.32 5.47
CA GLN A 192 35.87 -78.97 4.70
C GLN A 192 37.18 -78.87 5.47
#